data_AF-A0A3G3MH72-F1
#
_entry.id   AF-A0A3G3MH72-F1
#
_cell.length_a   1.000
_cell.length_b   1.000
_cell.length_c   1.000
_cell.angle_alpha   90.00
_cell.angle_beta   90.00
_cell.angle_gamma   90.00
#
_symmetry.space_group_name_H-M   'P 1'
#
loop_
_entity.id
_entity.type
_entity.pdbx_description
1 polymer ?
#
loop_
_entity_poly.entity_id
_entity_poly.type
_entity_poly.pdbx_seq_one_letter_code
_entity_poly.pdbx_strand_id
1 'polypeptide(L)'
;MKIKKKLIKEKIDILLISLESLDLYSFDDINKAESKSFKDLLNIFTIRQCNLLRDIETSAQCCFERSLLLINTIQQLVMKTHISRSINYILHDYCYSYKRNNRQNSSLLTKQYLNRFKYKYQKAYRYYQNKLINTKEKQLYNIAITHLYILHKACSREGLYILYKYIYVSTFLINF
;
A
#
# COMPACT_ATOMS: atom_id res chain seq x y z
N MET A 1 4.54 -23.28 -1.44
CA MET A 1 5.27 -22.14 -2.05
C MET A 1 4.37 -21.09 -2.72
N LYS A 2 3.35 -21.48 -3.50
CA LYS A 2 2.44 -20.56 -4.22
C LYS A 2 1.64 -19.61 -3.29
N ILE A 3 1.12 -20.12 -2.17
CA ILE A 3 0.34 -19.33 -1.19
C ILE A 3 1.18 -18.19 -0.57
N LYS A 4 2.43 -18.46 -0.19
CA LYS A 4 3.34 -17.46 0.40
C LYS A 4 3.63 -16.32 -0.59
N LYS A 5 3.86 -16.63 -1.87
CA LYS A 5 4.06 -15.63 -2.93
C LYS A 5 2.82 -14.74 -3.12
N LYS A 6 1.62 -15.33 -3.09
CA LYS A 6 0.35 -14.59 -3.18
C LYS A 6 0.18 -13.60 -2.03
N LEU A 7 0.44 -14.02 -0.79
CA LEU A 7 0.34 -13.14 0.39
C LEU A 7 1.35 -12.00 0.36
N ILE A 8 2.59 -12.26 -0.07
CA ILE A 8 3.63 -11.23 -0.25
C ILE A 8 3.15 -10.18 -1.25
N LYS A 9 2.60 -10.62 -2.39
CA LYS A 9 2.04 -9.74 -3.41
C LYS A 9 0.91 -8.87 -2.86
N GLU A 10 -0.06 -9.48 -2.19
CA GLU A 10 -1.21 -8.76 -1.61
C GLU A 10 -0.75 -7.65 -0.65
N LYS A 11 0.23 -7.92 0.23
CA LYS A 11 0.77 -6.91 1.14
C LYS A 11 1.42 -5.74 0.40
N ILE A 12 2.22 -6.04 -0.62
CA ILE A 12 2.87 -5.02 -1.46
C ILE A 12 1.79 -4.16 -2.12
N ASP A 13 0.80 -4.79 -2.76
CA ASP A 13 -0.27 -4.05 -3.44
C ASP A 13 -1.04 -3.13 -2.50
N ILE A 14 -1.36 -3.59 -1.29
CA ILE A 14 -2.10 -2.75 -0.34
C ILE A 14 -1.24 -1.59 0.17
N LEU A 15 0.07 -1.76 0.37
CA LEU A 15 0.98 -0.65 0.68
C LEU A 15 1.00 0.39 -0.44
N LEU A 16 0.99 -0.06 -1.70
CA LEU A 16 0.99 0.83 -2.86
C LEU A 16 -0.35 1.55 -3.02
N ILE A 17 -1.47 0.85 -2.81
CA ILE A 17 -2.79 1.48 -2.79
C ILE A 17 -2.86 2.52 -1.68
N SER A 18 -2.27 2.25 -0.52
CA SER A 18 -2.19 3.19 0.59
C SER A 18 -1.41 4.44 0.21
N LEU A 19 -0.22 4.28 -0.39
CA LEU A 19 0.60 5.40 -0.87
C LEU A 19 -0.12 6.25 -1.90
N GLU A 20 -0.66 5.66 -2.96
CA GLU A 20 -1.35 6.44 -3.99
C GLU A 20 -2.68 7.05 -3.52
N SER A 21 -3.21 6.59 -2.38
CA SER A 21 -4.40 7.20 -1.78
C SER A 21 -4.06 8.45 -0.99
N LEU A 22 -2.80 8.59 -0.53
CA LEU A 22 -2.30 9.79 0.14
C LEU A 22 -2.10 10.92 -0.85
N ASP A 23 -1.44 10.63 -1.97
CA ASP A 23 -1.19 11.59 -3.00
C ASP A 23 -1.21 10.90 -4.38
N LEU A 24 -2.00 11.48 -5.28
CA LEU A 24 -2.22 10.96 -6.63
C LEU A 24 -0.99 11.15 -7.51
N TYR A 25 -0.17 12.16 -7.22
CA TYR A 25 0.97 12.58 -8.03
C TYR A 25 2.32 12.09 -7.49
N SER A 26 2.34 11.44 -6.33
CA SER A 26 3.56 10.93 -5.71
C SER A 26 4.40 10.05 -6.64
N PHE A 27 3.74 9.39 -7.59
CA PHE A 27 4.34 8.50 -8.58
C PHE A 27 4.71 9.22 -9.89
N ASP A 28 4.11 10.37 -10.18
CA ASP A 28 4.46 11.19 -11.34
C ASP A 28 5.82 11.86 -11.17
N ASP A 29 6.22 12.16 -9.94
CA ASP A 29 7.58 12.62 -9.63
C ASP A 29 8.62 11.51 -9.85
N ILE A 30 8.25 10.25 -9.58
CA ILE A 30 9.12 9.09 -9.83
C ILE A 30 9.28 8.87 -11.33
N ASN A 31 8.22 9.12 -12.12
CA ASN A 31 8.26 9.04 -13.59
C ASN A 31 9.28 10.00 -14.21
N LYS A 32 9.58 11.11 -13.53
CA LYS A 32 10.52 12.15 -13.99
C LYS A 32 11.95 11.95 -13.48
N ALA A 33 12.13 11.27 -12.35
CA ALA A 33 13.45 11.03 -11.75
C ALA A 33 14.13 9.79 -12.38
N GLU A 34 15.30 10.03 -12.97
CA GLU A 34 16.03 9.17 -13.89
C GLU A 34 16.51 7.83 -13.30
N SER A 35 16.09 6.71 -13.88
CA SER A 35 16.96 5.60 -14.31
C SER A 35 16.15 4.53 -15.07
N LYS A 36 16.81 3.78 -15.97
CA LYS A 36 16.21 2.65 -16.70
C LYS A 36 15.56 1.61 -15.74
N SER A 37 16.15 1.42 -14.56
CA SER A 37 15.63 0.51 -13.52
C SER A 37 14.31 0.96 -12.89
N PHE A 38 14.10 2.28 -12.79
CA PHE A 38 12.88 2.85 -12.24
C PHE A 38 11.72 2.82 -13.25
N LYS A 39 11.99 2.92 -14.56
CA LYS A 39 10.97 2.66 -15.58
C LYS A 39 10.43 1.22 -15.52
N ASP A 40 11.28 0.25 -15.19
CA ASP A 40 10.86 -1.14 -14.98
C ASP A 40 10.05 -1.32 -13.68
N LEU A 41 10.36 -0.55 -12.63
CA LEU A 41 9.53 -0.46 -11.41
C LEU A 41 8.19 0.23 -11.65
N LEU A 42 8.15 1.26 -12.51
CA LEU A 42 6.93 1.92 -12.94
C LEU A 42 6.06 1.01 -13.80
N ASN A 43 6.67 0.15 -14.61
CA ASN A 43 5.96 -0.96 -15.23
C ASN A 43 5.32 -1.84 -14.16
N ILE A 44 6.03 -2.23 -13.08
CA ILE A 44 5.45 -2.98 -11.95
C ILE A 44 4.19 -2.27 -11.37
N PHE A 45 4.16 -0.94 -11.38
CA PHE A 45 3.00 -0.15 -10.93
C PHE A 45 1.88 0.01 -11.98
N THR A 46 2.19 0.19 -13.27
CA THR A 46 1.21 0.26 -14.37
C THR A 46 0.61 -1.11 -14.72
N ILE A 47 1.28 -2.20 -14.32
CA ILE A 47 0.80 -3.59 -14.38
C ILE A 47 -0.45 -3.84 -13.51
N ARG A 48 -0.98 -2.83 -12.82
CA ARG A 48 -2.38 -2.85 -12.34
C ARG A 48 -3.41 -3.05 -13.45
N GLN A 49 -3.04 -2.96 -14.73
CA GLN A 49 -3.95 -3.10 -15.85
C GLN A 49 -3.93 -4.40 -16.65
N CYS A 50 -3.03 -5.38 -16.47
CA CYS A 50 -3.37 -6.78 -16.82
C CYS A 50 -2.34 -7.91 -16.59
N ASN A 51 -1.00 -7.77 -16.63
CA ASN A 51 -0.23 -8.96 -17.09
C ASN A 51 0.98 -9.53 -16.31
N LEU A 52 1.68 -8.85 -15.40
CA LEU A 52 2.97 -9.43 -14.95
C LEU A 52 2.89 -10.48 -13.82
N LEU A 53 1.74 -10.58 -13.12
CA LEU A 53 1.58 -11.49 -11.96
C LEU A 53 0.35 -12.40 -12.05
N ARG A 54 -0.25 -12.54 -13.25
CA ARG A 54 -1.04 -13.73 -13.58
C ARG A 54 -0.16 -14.98 -13.65
N ASP A 55 1.14 -14.78 -13.87
CA ASP A 55 2.12 -15.85 -13.97
C ASP A 55 3.05 -15.91 -12.74
N ILE A 56 2.44 -16.24 -11.60
CA ILE A 56 3.19 -16.73 -10.42
C ILE A 56 4.01 -17.99 -10.78
N GLU A 57 3.65 -18.67 -11.88
CA GLU A 57 4.23 -19.93 -12.35
C GLU A 57 5.33 -19.76 -13.41
N THR A 58 5.27 -18.76 -14.30
CA THR A 58 6.29 -18.59 -15.37
C THR A 58 7.25 -17.40 -15.17
N SER A 59 6.96 -16.43 -14.29
CA SER A 59 7.83 -15.24 -14.17
C SER A 59 9.04 -15.49 -13.26
N ALA A 60 10.19 -15.77 -13.87
CA ALA A 60 11.53 -15.68 -13.25
C ALA A 60 11.88 -14.26 -12.72
N GLN A 61 10.96 -13.31 -12.89
CA GLN A 61 11.13 -11.87 -12.71
C GLN A 61 10.67 -11.32 -11.36
N CYS A 62 10.15 -12.16 -10.46
CA CYS A 62 9.85 -11.78 -9.08
C CYS A 62 10.98 -12.21 -8.14
N CYS A 63 12.22 -11.85 -8.47
CA CYS A 63 13.40 -12.17 -7.66
C CYS A 63 13.45 -11.30 -6.39
N PHE A 64 14.17 -11.81 -5.38
CA PHE A 64 14.38 -11.14 -4.10
C PHE A 64 14.92 -9.71 -4.27
N GLU A 65 15.86 -9.51 -5.20
CA GLU A 65 16.49 -8.22 -5.49
C GLU A 65 15.48 -7.16 -5.94
N ARG A 66 14.60 -7.51 -6.89
CA ARG A 66 13.53 -6.60 -7.35
C ARG A 66 12.57 -6.22 -6.23
N SER A 67 12.33 -7.15 -5.31
CA SER A 67 11.46 -6.89 -4.17
C SER A 67 12.13 -5.99 -3.12
N LEU A 68 13.45 -6.12 -2.93
CA LEU A 68 14.22 -5.19 -2.11
C LEU A 68 14.27 -3.78 -2.72
N LEU A 69 14.46 -3.68 -4.05
CA LEU A 69 14.41 -2.40 -4.76
C LEU A 69 13.03 -1.73 -4.56
N LEU A 70 11.94 -2.49 -4.70
CA LEU A 70 10.60 -1.99 -4.45
C LEU A 70 10.40 -1.52 -3.01
N ILE A 71 10.88 -2.28 -2.01
CA ILE A 71 10.84 -1.89 -0.60
C ILE A 71 11.59 -0.58 -0.37
N ASN A 72 12.78 -0.45 -0.96
CA ASN A 72 13.58 0.76 -0.88
C ASN A 72 12.86 1.96 -1.51
N THR A 73 12.25 1.79 -2.68
CA THR A 73 11.44 2.83 -3.32
C THR A 73 10.25 3.25 -2.46
N ILE A 74 9.53 2.29 -1.87
CA ILE A 74 8.42 2.58 -0.95
C ILE A 74 8.92 3.41 0.24
N GLN A 75 10.05 3.05 0.84
CA GLN A 75 10.60 3.81 1.95
C GLN A 75 10.97 5.24 1.54
N GLN A 76 11.66 5.41 0.41
CA GLN A 76 12.03 6.74 -0.11
C GLN A 76 10.80 7.63 -0.34
N LEU A 77 9.71 7.06 -0.86
CA LEU A 77 8.45 7.81 -1.05
C LEU A 77 7.82 8.22 0.27
N VAL A 78 7.75 7.30 1.22
CA VAL A 78 7.20 7.55 2.54
C VAL A 78 8.00 8.62 3.30
N MET A 79 9.31 8.66 3.10
CA MET A 79 10.19 9.66 3.71
C MET A 79 10.02 11.07 3.13
N LYS A 80 9.35 11.25 1.99
CA LYS A 80 9.01 12.59 1.49
C LYS A 80 8.21 13.33 2.57
N THR A 81 8.63 14.56 2.88
CA THR A 81 8.11 15.32 4.03
C THR A 81 6.59 15.51 3.99
N HIS A 82 6.02 15.78 2.82
CA HIS A 82 4.56 15.93 2.66
C HIS A 82 3.80 14.61 2.88
N ILE A 83 4.35 13.47 2.43
CA ILE A 83 3.76 12.14 2.64
C ILE A 83 3.79 11.78 4.12
N SER A 84 4.96 11.86 4.75
CA SER A 84 5.12 11.57 6.18
C SER A 84 4.20 12.45 7.05
N ARG A 85 4.08 13.74 6.74
CA ARG A 85 3.15 14.66 7.43
C ARG A 85 1.68 14.24 7.23
N SER A 86 1.30 13.89 6.01
CA SER A 86 -0.07 13.44 5.70
C SER A 86 -0.42 12.15 6.44
N ILE A 87 0.52 11.18 6.46
CA ILE A 87 0.38 9.93 7.22
C ILE A 87 0.11 10.24 8.70
N ASN A 88 0.97 11.06 9.33
CA ASN A 88 0.85 11.40 10.75
C ASN A 88 -0.49 12.09 11.06
N TYR A 89 -0.88 13.04 10.21
CA TYR A 89 -2.13 13.77 10.37
C TYR A 89 -3.35 12.84 10.31
N ILE A 90 -3.43 11.99 9.28
CA ILE A 90 -4.55 11.05 9.11
C ILE A 90 -4.63 10.07 10.27
N LEU A 91 -3.50 9.50 10.69
CA LEU A 91 -3.47 8.55 11.81
C LEU A 91 -3.95 9.21 13.11
N HIS A 92 -3.49 10.42 13.39
CA HIS A 92 -3.90 11.18 14.57
C HIS A 92 -5.40 11.52 14.54
N ASP A 93 -5.87 12.09 13.42
CA ASP A 93 -7.27 12.45 13.20
C ASP A 93 -8.21 11.24 13.29
N TYR A 94 -7.81 10.11 12.71
CA TYR A 94 -8.57 8.86 12.78
C TYR A 94 -8.67 8.34 14.21
N CYS A 95 -7.56 8.31 14.95
CA CYS A 95 -7.56 7.89 16.37
C CYS A 95 -8.46 8.78 17.23
N TYR A 96 -8.42 10.09 17.00
CA TYR A 96 -9.21 11.07 17.75
C TYR A 96 -10.71 10.92 17.47
N SER A 97 -11.08 10.79 16.19
CA SER A 97 -12.46 10.60 15.76
C SER A 97 -13.03 9.25 16.21
N TYR A 98 -12.20 8.21 16.29
CA TYR A 98 -12.59 6.90 16.80
C TYR A 98 -12.95 6.93 18.29
N LYS A 99 -12.12 7.59 19.12
CA LYS A 99 -12.36 7.72 20.57
C LYS A 99 -13.69 8.41 20.90
N ARG A 100 -14.16 9.32 20.04
CA ARG A 100 -15.40 10.07 20.23
C ARG A 100 -16.65 9.38 19.67
N ASN A 101 -16.53 8.15 19.17
CA ASN A 101 -17.58 7.44 18.42
C ASN A 101 -18.17 8.23 17.23
N ASN A 102 -17.49 9.30 16.78
CA ASN A 102 -17.98 10.25 15.80
C ASN A 102 -17.10 10.25 14.56
N ARG A 103 -17.13 9.15 13.80
CA ARG A 103 -16.40 9.01 12.52
C ARG A 103 -16.80 10.07 11.49
N GLN A 104 -18.03 10.57 11.58
CA GLN A 104 -18.54 11.64 10.73
C GLN A 104 -17.78 12.95 10.91
N ASN A 105 -17.04 13.13 12.02
CA ASN A 105 -16.28 14.34 12.32
C ASN A 105 -14.80 14.24 11.94
N SER A 106 -14.38 13.19 11.24
CA SER A 106 -13.03 13.15 10.68
C SER A 106 -12.83 14.27 9.67
N SER A 107 -11.58 14.75 9.60
CA SER A 107 -11.17 15.80 8.67
C SER A 107 -11.48 15.42 7.22
N LEU A 108 -11.63 16.43 6.37
CA LEU A 108 -11.82 16.24 4.93
C LEU A 108 -10.69 15.39 4.33
N LEU A 109 -9.45 15.63 4.75
CA LEU A 109 -8.28 14.91 4.25
C LEU A 109 -8.33 13.41 4.60
N THR A 110 -8.66 13.06 5.85
CA THR A 110 -8.84 11.65 6.26
C THR A 110 -9.96 10.99 5.48
N LYS A 111 -11.11 11.66 5.31
CA LYS A 111 -12.23 11.14 4.51
C LYS A 111 -11.82 10.90 3.05
N GLN A 112 -11.11 11.85 2.46
CA GLN A 112 -10.60 11.71 1.09
C GLN A 112 -9.65 10.54 0.96
N TYR A 113 -8.68 10.40 1.86
CA TYR A 113 -7.76 9.26 1.88
C TYR A 113 -8.52 7.93 1.95
N LEU A 114 -9.45 7.78 2.92
CA LEU A 114 -10.22 6.56 3.12
C LEU A 114 -11.11 6.22 1.93
N ASN A 115 -11.72 7.22 1.30
CA ASN A 115 -12.55 7.02 0.11
C ASN A 115 -11.73 6.64 -1.12
N ARG A 116 -10.57 7.29 -1.35
CA ARG A 116 -9.64 6.92 -2.42
C ARG A 116 -9.12 5.50 -2.22
N PHE A 117 -8.73 5.16 -0.99
CA PHE A 117 -8.29 3.81 -0.65
C PHE A 117 -9.39 2.78 -0.93
N LYS A 118 -10.61 3.01 -0.44
CA LYS A 118 -11.77 2.14 -0.68
C LYS A 118 -11.97 1.88 -2.17
N TYR A 119 -12.01 2.95 -2.97
CA TYR A 119 -12.19 2.85 -4.41
C TYR A 119 -11.08 2.02 -5.08
N LYS A 120 -9.82 2.35 -4.80
CA LYS A 120 -8.65 1.66 -5.38
C LYS A 120 -8.56 0.20 -4.94
N TYR A 121 -8.78 -0.07 -3.66
CA TYR A 121 -8.80 -1.41 -3.09
C TYR A 121 -9.89 -2.27 -3.72
N GLN A 122 -11.12 -1.77 -3.80
CA GLN A 122 -12.23 -2.50 -4.44
C GLN A 122 -11.95 -2.76 -5.93
N LYS A 123 -11.37 -1.78 -6.63
CA LYS A 123 -10.94 -1.95 -8.03
C LYS A 123 -9.88 -3.04 -8.16
N ALA A 124 -8.86 -3.05 -7.30
CA ALA A 124 -7.81 -4.06 -7.29
C ALA A 124 -8.34 -5.46 -6.93
N TYR A 125 -9.24 -5.57 -5.93
CA TYR A 125 -9.79 -6.84 -5.47
C TYR A 125 -10.73 -7.52 -6.46
N ARG A 126 -11.43 -6.75 -7.31
CA ARG A 126 -12.20 -7.33 -8.44
C ARG A 126 -11.32 -8.18 -9.37
N TYR A 127 -10.01 -7.91 -9.44
CA TYR A 127 -9.07 -8.72 -10.23
C TYR A 127 -8.57 -9.97 -9.49
N TYR A 128 -8.64 -10.00 -8.16
CA TYR A 128 -8.18 -11.12 -7.33
C TYR A 128 -9.26 -12.16 -7.06
N GLN A 129 -10.53 -11.76 -7.06
CA GLN A 129 -11.66 -12.65 -6.81
C GLN A 129 -12.82 -12.32 -7.75
N ASN A 130 -13.38 -13.33 -8.43
CA ASN A 130 -14.59 -13.21 -9.28
C ASN A 130 -15.89 -12.91 -8.50
N LYS A 131 -15.80 -12.50 -7.22
CA LYS A 131 -16.95 -12.12 -6.39
C LYS A 131 -16.74 -10.74 -5.80
N LEU A 132 -17.78 -9.91 -5.89
CA LEU A 132 -17.91 -8.68 -5.12
C LEU A 132 -17.94 -9.06 -3.64
N ILE A 133 -16.81 -8.90 -2.95
CA ILE A 133 -16.82 -9.03 -1.49
C ILE A 133 -17.65 -7.86 -0.97
N ASN A 134 -18.73 -8.19 -0.26
CA ASN A 134 -19.51 -7.21 0.49
C ASN A 134 -18.77 -6.86 1.79
N THR A 135 -17.50 -6.45 1.67
CA THR A 135 -16.66 -6.10 2.82
C THR A 135 -17.28 -4.88 3.48
N LYS A 136 -17.57 -4.97 4.78
CA LYS A 136 -18.14 -3.83 5.51
C LYS A 136 -17.16 -2.67 5.43
N GLU A 137 -17.67 -1.46 5.20
CA GLU A 137 -16.83 -0.25 5.08
C GLU A 137 -15.87 -0.06 6.26
N LYS A 138 -16.34 -0.39 7.48
CA LYS A 138 -15.51 -0.39 8.68
C LYS A 138 -14.27 -1.30 8.56
N GLN A 139 -14.39 -2.48 7.95
CA GLN A 139 -13.26 -3.38 7.75
C GLN A 139 -12.27 -2.80 6.72
N LEU A 140 -12.77 -2.24 5.61
CA LEU A 140 -11.91 -1.59 4.60
C LEU A 140 -11.10 -0.43 5.19
N TYR A 141 -11.73 0.40 6.03
CA TYR A 141 -11.02 1.49 6.72
C TYR A 141 -10.01 0.97 7.73
N ASN A 142 -10.29 -0.12 8.45
CA ASN A 142 -9.30 -0.73 9.33
C ASN A 142 -8.09 -1.24 8.54
N ILE A 143 -8.30 -1.86 7.37
CA ILE A 143 -7.22 -2.29 6.49
C ILE A 143 -6.40 -1.06 6.04
N ALA A 144 -7.06 0.01 5.59
CA ALA A 144 -6.41 1.25 5.17
C ALA A 144 -5.51 1.82 6.28
N ILE A 145 -6.06 2.01 7.48
CA ILE A 145 -5.35 2.60 8.63
C ILE A 145 -4.21 1.70 9.12
N THR A 146 -4.39 0.37 9.09
CA THR A 146 -3.32 -0.57 9.45
C THR A 146 -2.12 -0.45 8.52
N HIS A 147 -2.37 -0.38 7.20
CA HIS A 147 -1.30 -0.23 6.21
C HIS A 147 -0.69 1.16 6.25
N LEU A 148 -1.48 2.19 6.53
CA LEU A 148 -1.00 3.54 6.76
C LEU A 148 -0.07 3.62 7.99
N TYR A 149 -0.38 2.87 9.05
CA TYR A 149 0.47 2.77 10.24
C TYR A 149 1.78 2.03 9.95
N ILE A 150 1.77 1.01 9.10
CA ILE A 150 3.00 0.35 8.64
C ILE A 150 3.88 1.34 7.88
N LEU A 151 3.30 2.14 6.98
CA LEU A 151 4.03 3.21 6.30
C LEU A 151 4.58 4.24 7.30
N HIS A 152 3.81 4.65 8.31
CA HIS A 152 4.31 5.52 9.38
C HIS A 152 5.55 4.94 10.07
N LYS A 153 5.54 3.64 10.40
CA LYS A 153 6.71 2.97 10.99
C LYS A 153 7.89 2.90 10.02
N ALA A 154 7.63 2.82 8.72
CA ALA A 154 8.65 2.87 7.69
C ALA A 154 9.34 4.25 7.57
N CYS A 155 8.79 5.33 8.14
CA CYS A 155 9.47 6.63 8.25
C CYS A 155 10.67 6.63 9.21
N SER A 156 10.84 5.59 10.03
CA SER A 156 11.93 5.49 11.01
C SER A 156 13.27 5.12 10.36
N ARG A 157 14.36 5.25 11.12
CA ARG A 157 15.71 4.82 10.69
C ARG A 157 15.76 3.33 10.30
N GLU A 158 14.90 2.52 10.90
CA GLU A 158 14.78 1.08 10.63
C GLU A 158 13.72 0.76 9.56
N GLY A 159 13.29 1.76 8.78
CA GLY A 159 12.14 1.63 7.88
C GLY A 159 12.22 0.50 6.85
N LEU A 160 13.40 0.29 6.24
CA LEU A 160 13.65 -0.84 5.33
C LEU A 160 13.41 -2.18 6.02
N TYR A 161 13.98 -2.34 7.23
CA TYR A 161 13.85 -3.58 7.98
C TYR A 161 12.40 -3.83 8.39
N ILE A 162 11.66 -2.79 8.79
CA ILE A 162 10.24 -2.88 9.13
C ILE A 162 9.41 -3.32 7.92
N LEU A 163 9.63 -2.72 6.75
CA LEU A 163 8.94 -3.10 5.51
C LEU A 163 9.28 -4.52 5.08
N TYR A 164 10.57 -4.89 5.13
CA TYR A 164 11.03 -6.24 4.84
C TYR A 164 10.36 -7.27 5.76
N LYS A 165 10.39 -7.02 7.08
CA LYS A 165 9.77 -7.88 8.08
C LYS A 165 8.27 -8.00 7.85
N TYR A 166 7.59 -6.89 7.59
CA TYR A 166 6.16 -6.88 7.29
C TYR A 166 5.82 -7.74 6.07
N ILE A 167 6.57 -7.60 4.97
CA ILE A 167 6.29 -8.28 3.70
C ILE A 167 6.63 -9.78 3.79
N TYR A 168 7.85 -10.12 4.22
CA TYR A 168 8.42 -11.47 4.08
C TYR A 168 8.35 -12.36 5.33
N VAL A 169 8.42 -11.76 6.51
CA VAL A 169 8.61 -12.49 7.77
C VAL A 169 7.31 -12.63 8.52
N SER A 170 6.59 -11.53 8.70
CA SER A 170 5.38 -11.52 9.52
C SER A 170 4.22 -12.18 8.77
N THR A 171 3.71 -13.29 9.26
CA THR A 171 2.32 -13.71 8.98
C THR A 171 1.37 -12.82 9.77
N PHE A 172 1.34 -11.51 9.47
CA PHE A 172 0.21 -10.67 9.88
C PHE A 172 -1.01 -11.24 9.17
N LEU A 173 -1.62 -12.25 9.81
CA LEU A 173 -2.92 -12.79 9.49
C LEU A 173 -3.88 -11.65 9.74
N ILE A 174 -4.21 -10.92 8.68
CA ILE A 174 -5.46 -10.20 8.62
C ILE A 174 -6.53 -11.28 8.48
N ASN A 175 -6.80 -12.00 9.57
CA ASN A 175 -8.01 -12.79 9.72
C ASN A 175 -9.13 -11.78 10.00
N PHE A 176 -9.95 -11.50 8.99
CA PHE A 176 -11.25 -10.87 9.14
C PHE A 176 -12.33 -11.84 8.71
#